data_AF-A0A2E5HR48-F1
#
_entry.id   AF-A0A2E5HR48-F1
#
_cell.length_a   1.000
_cell.length_b   1.000
_cell.length_c   1.000
_cell.angle_alpha   90.00
_cell.angle_beta   90.00
_cell.angle_gamma   90.00
#
_symmetry.space_group_name_H-M   'P 1'
#
loop_
_entity.id
_entity.type
_entity.pdbx_description
1 polymer ?
#
loop_
_entity_poly.entity_id
_entity_poly.type
_entity_poly.pdbx_seq_one_letter_code
_entity_poly.pdbx_strand_id
1 'polypeptide(L)'
;MQRLWCLALVLALCGTGCAHLNSVSTTSVPADRGTPVEVNASRFVFLYLNFDNDYVNEMTKELAAKCPNGRVEGILTKMEKVTYFPLFAHSIKVYATGYCVAPAATPVTVNPTAPAPPAPDVEDDEEEGGLEGDTFIEEEP
;
A
#
# COMPACT_ATOMS: atom_id res chain seq x y z
N MET A 1 6.68 29.96 -34.08
CA MET A 1 5.33 29.47 -33.70
C MET A 1 5.31 27.98 -33.37
N GLN A 2 5.86 27.09 -34.21
CA GLN A 2 5.91 25.64 -33.96
C GLN A 2 6.45 25.23 -32.56
N ARG A 3 7.56 25.83 -32.12
CA ARG A 3 8.20 25.52 -30.82
C ARG A 3 7.32 25.85 -29.60
N LEU A 4 6.56 26.95 -29.67
CA LEU A 4 5.61 27.35 -28.62
C LEU A 4 4.41 26.39 -28.55
N TRP A 5 3.97 25.90 -29.70
CA TRP A 5 2.88 24.91 -29.80
C TRP A 5 3.28 23.54 -29.24
N CYS A 6 4.48 23.05 -29.54
CA CYS A 6 5.00 21.81 -28.95
C CYS A 6 5.09 21.92 -27.43
N LEU A 7 5.58 23.06 -26.90
CA LEU A 7 5.74 23.26 -25.46
C LEU A 7 4.38 23.36 -24.75
N ALA A 8 3.40 24.04 -25.35
CA ALA A 8 2.04 24.09 -24.83
C ALA A 8 1.36 22.71 -24.82
N LEU A 9 1.60 21.88 -25.84
CA LEU A 9 1.03 20.53 -25.92
C LEU A 9 1.66 19.58 -24.90
N VAL A 10 2.98 19.67 -24.68
CA VAL A 10 3.68 18.95 -23.61
C VAL A 10 3.16 19.39 -22.23
N LEU A 11 3.02 20.70 -21.99
CA LEU A 11 2.50 21.22 -20.72
C LEU A 11 1.05 20.76 -20.46
N ALA A 12 0.21 20.74 -21.50
CA ALA A 12 -1.16 20.25 -21.41
C ALA A 12 -1.21 18.75 -21.08
N LEU A 13 -0.34 17.92 -21.67
CA LEU A 13 -0.23 16.50 -21.35
C LEU A 13 0.30 16.27 -19.92
N CYS A 14 1.24 17.07 -19.44
CA CYS A 14 1.74 16.95 -18.06
C CYS A 14 0.73 17.42 -17.00
N GLY A 15 -0.23 18.25 -17.38
CA GLY A 15 -1.29 18.73 -16.50
C GLY A 15 -2.42 17.71 -16.25
N THR A 16 -2.50 16.64 -17.04
CA THR A 16 -3.49 15.58 -16.81
C THR A 16 -2.95 14.63 -15.73
N GLY A 17 -3.42 14.78 -14.50
CA GLY A 17 -3.12 13.84 -13.42
C GLY A 17 -3.72 12.45 -13.72
N CYS A 18 -2.95 11.40 -13.47
CA CYS A 18 -3.42 10.01 -13.60
C CYS A 18 -3.92 9.50 -12.24
N ALA A 19 -5.16 9.02 -12.18
CA ALA A 19 -5.67 8.26 -11.04
C ALA A 19 -5.58 6.77 -11.34
N HIS A 20 -4.92 6.00 -10.48
CA HIS A 20 -4.82 4.55 -10.57
C HIS A 20 -5.50 3.91 -9.36
N LEU A 21 -6.43 2.99 -9.62
CA LEU A 21 -7.20 2.28 -8.59
C LEU A 21 -6.70 0.83 -8.50
N ASN A 22 -6.30 0.40 -7.30
CA ASN A 22 -5.92 -0.97 -7.00
C ASN A 22 -6.87 -1.54 -5.94
N SER A 23 -7.61 -2.57 -6.28
CA SER A 23 -8.53 -3.24 -5.34
C SER A 23 -7.87 -4.51 -4.81
N VAL A 24 -7.73 -4.65 -3.49
CA VAL A 24 -7.06 -5.78 -2.84
C VAL A 24 -7.98 -6.39 -1.78
N SER A 25 -8.58 -7.55 -2.08
CA SER A 25 -9.45 -8.27 -1.14
C SER A 25 -8.66 -9.35 -0.42
N THR A 26 -8.42 -9.20 0.88
CA THR A 26 -7.55 -10.09 1.66
C THR A 26 -8.30 -11.02 2.60
N THR A 27 -9.54 -11.41 2.30
CA THR A 27 -10.29 -12.38 3.12
C THR A 27 -11.44 -13.03 2.36
N SER A 28 -11.89 -14.19 2.85
CA SER A 28 -13.18 -14.78 2.47
C SER A 28 -14.30 -13.89 3.00
N VAL A 29 -15.13 -13.33 2.11
CA VAL A 29 -16.33 -12.58 2.49
C VAL A 29 -17.26 -13.54 3.26
N PRO A 30 -17.54 -13.29 4.55
CA PRO A 30 -18.37 -14.19 5.35
C PRO A 30 -19.79 -14.29 4.77
N ALA A 31 -20.40 -15.47 4.89
CA ALA A 31 -21.76 -15.72 4.42
C ALA A 31 -22.80 -14.87 5.18
N ASP A 32 -22.53 -14.60 6.46
CA ASP A 32 -23.24 -13.61 7.27
C ASP A 32 -22.75 -12.21 6.93
N ARG A 33 -23.42 -11.59 5.95
CA ARG A 33 -23.29 -10.15 5.68
C ARG A 33 -24.05 -9.39 6.77
N GLY A 34 -23.44 -9.31 7.95
CA GLY A 34 -23.85 -8.37 8.99
C GLY A 34 -23.73 -6.91 8.52
N THR A 35 -23.76 -5.97 9.45
CA THR A 35 -23.63 -4.54 9.15
C THR A 35 -22.24 -4.25 8.55
N PRO A 36 -22.15 -3.75 7.30
CA PRO A 36 -20.88 -3.34 6.72
C PRO A 36 -20.38 -2.09 7.44
N VAL A 37 -19.11 -2.11 7.81
CA VAL A 37 -18.41 -1.02 8.47
C VAL A 37 -17.31 -0.53 7.56
N GLU A 38 -17.39 0.73 7.16
CA GLU A 38 -16.43 1.36 6.26
C GLU A 38 -15.59 2.38 7.00
N VAL A 39 -14.28 2.34 6.82
CA VAL A 39 -13.32 3.36 7.27
C VAL A 39 -12.46 3.77 6.10
N ASN A 40 -12.04 5.04 6.11
CA ASN A 40 -11.15 5.57 5.10
C ASN A 40 -9.95 6.22 5.80
N ALA A 41 -8.78 6.03 5.22
CA ALA A 41 -7.55 6.66 5.64
C ALA A 41 -6.85 7.20 4.41
N SER A 42 -6.31 8.42 4.49
CA SER A 42 -5.62 9.03 3.36
C SER A 42 -4.30 9.61 3.80
N ARG A 43 -3.26 9.33 3.04
CA ARG A 43 -1.96 9.96 3.21
C ARG A 43 -1.60 10.78 1.98
N PHE A 44 -0.94 11.90 2.21
CA PHE A 44 -0.39 12.74 1.16
C PHE A 44 1.13 12.57 1.12
N VAL A 45 1.66 12.40 -0.09
CA VAL A 45 3.07 12.26 -0.37
C VAL A 45 3.48 13.39 -1.30
N PHE A 46 4.32 14.29 -0.80
CA PHE A 46 4.88 15.39 -1.58
C PHE A 46 6.39 15.23 -1.68
N LEU A 47 6.95 15.25 -2.88
CA LEU A 47 8.39 15.04 -3.10
C LEU A 47 8.93 13.79 -2.39
N TYR A 48 8.19 12.68 -2.45
CA TYR A 48 8.49 11.43 -1.74
C TYR A 48 8.49 11.51 -0.20
N LEU A 49 8.17 12.66 0.40
CA LEU A 49 8.00 12.81 1.84
C LEU A 49 6.60 12.33 2.24
N ASN A 50 6.53 11.38 3.18
CA ASN A 50 5.28 10.97 3.81
C ASN A 50 4.95 11.89 4.98
N PHE A 51 3.78 12.52 4.92
CA PHE A 51 3.29 13.36 6.01
C PHE A 51 2.48 12.56 7.03
N ASP A 52 2.09 11.33 6.70
CA ASP A 52 1.24 10.49 7.55
C ASP A 52 1.70 9.03 7.49
N ASN A 53 2.37 8.59 8.56
CA ASN A 53 2.89 7.22 8.69
C ASN A 53 2.02 6.34 9.60
N ASP A 54 1.11 6.94 10.37
CA ASP A 54 0.28 6.25 11.36
C ASP A 54 -1.15 5.96 10.86
N TYR A 55 -1.48 6.37 9.63
CA TYR A 55 -2.80 6.18 9.01
C TYR A 55 -3.36 4.75 9.08
N VAL A 56 -2.53 3.70 9.11
CA VAL A 56 -2.98 2.30 9.25
C VAL A 56 -3.42 2.00 10.69
N ASN A 57 -2.72 2.54 11.68
CA ASN A 57 -3.05 2.37 13.10
C ASN A 57 -4.34 3.10 13.46
N GLU A 58 -4.58 4.27 12.86
CA GLU A 58 -5.83 5.01 13.04
C GLU A 58 -7.00 4.27 12.40
N MET A 59 -6.82 3.76 11.17
CA MET A 59 -7.83 2.99 10.46
C MET A 59 -8.28 1.74 11.24
N THR A 60 -7.34 1.01 11.86
CA THR A 60 -7.66 -0.17 12.67
C THR A 60 -8.41 0.18 13.95
N LYS A 61 -8.03 1.27 14.63
CA LYS A 61 -8.75 1.79 15.82
C LYS A 61 -10.16 2.22 15.47
N GLU A 62 -10.36 2.92 14.35
CA GLU A 62 -11.68 3.33 13.88
C GLU A 62 -12.56 2.13 13.53
N LEU A 63 -11.99 1.11 12.88
CA LEU A 63 -12.71 -0.10 12.50
C LEU A 63 -13.15 -0.89 13.75
N ALA A 64 -12.30 -0.97 14.77
CA ALA A 64 -12.62 -1.58 16.06
C ALA A 64 -13.67 -0.77 16.85
N ALA A 65 -13.56 0.57 16.84
CA ALA A 65 -14.52 1.45 17.52
C ALA A 65 -15.94 1.33 16.96
N LYS A 66 -16.09 1.00 15.67
CA LYS A 66 -17.38 0.79 15.02
C LYS A 66 -18.02 -0.59 15.32
N CYS A 67 -17.27 -1.54 15.87
CA CYS A 67 -17.76 -2.84 16.34
C CYS A 67 -17.43 -3.09 17.82
N PRO A 68 -18.00 -2.34 18.79
CA PRO A 68 -17.61 -2.42 20.20
C PRO A 68 -17.96 -3.75 20.90
N ASN A 69 -18.98 -4.46 20.42
CA ASN A 69 -19.48 -5.69 21.04
C ASN A 69 -19.23 -6.95 20.18
N GLY A 70 -18.41 -6.85 19.13
CA GLY A 70 -18.21 -7.93 18.15
C GLY A 70 -16.80 -7.98 17.60
N ARG A 71 -16.59 -8.82 16.57
CA ARG A 71 -15.32 -8.93 15.85
C ARG A 71 -15.50 -8.45 14.42
N VAL A 72 -14.49 -7.75 13.89
CA VAL A 72 -14.44 -7.41 12.47
C VAL A 72 -13.92 -8.61 11.68
N GLU A 73 -14.69 -9.07 10.71
CA GLU A 73 -14.31 -10.13 9.77
C GLU A 73 -14.49 -9.67 8.32
N GLY A 74 -13.87 -10.37 7.37
CA GLY A 74 -14.08 -10.08 5.95
C GLY A 74 -13.56 -8.71 5.50
N ILE A 75 -12.36 -8.31 5.93
CA ILE A 75 -11.79 -7.00 5.56
C ILE A 75 -11.47 -6.98 4.06
N LEU A 76 -12.15 -6.08 3.35
CA LEU A 76 -11.92 -5.71 1.96
C LEU A 76 -11.20 -4.37 1.94
N THR A 77 -10.00 -4.33 1.34
CA THR A 77 -9.23 -3.08 1.18
C THR A 77 -9.26 -2.60 -0.26
N LYS A 78 -9.45 -1.30 -0.45
CA LYS A 78 -9.36 -0.64 -1.75
C LYS A 78 -8.36 0.49 -1.63
N MET A 79 -7.31 0.44 -2.42
CA MET A 79 -6.28 1.47 -2.46
C MET A 79 -6.41 2.30 -3.73
N GLU A 80 -6.57 3.59 -3.58
CA GLU A 80 -6.61 4.58 -4.65
C GLU A 80 -5.34 5.42 -4.59
N LYS A 81 -4.54 5.39 -5.66
CA LYS A 81 -3.36 6.24 -5.81
C LYS A 81 -3.65 7.28 -6.87
N VAL A 82 -3.82 8.53 -6.44
CA VAL A 82 -4.01 9.67 -7.33
C VAL A 82 -2.67 10.39 -7.48
N THR A 83 -2.16 10.44 -8.70
CA THR A 83 -0.95 11.21 -9.03
C THR A 83 -1.39 12.51 -9.69
N TYR A 84 -1.33 13.60 -8.92
CA TYR A 84 -1.75 14.92 -9.37
C TYR A 84 -0.69 15.58 -10.25
N PHE A 85 0.57 15.47 -9.84
CA PHE A 85 1.71 15.90 -10.64
C PHE A 85 2.65 14.70 -10.76
N PRO A 86 3.02 14.26 -11.98
CA PRO A 86 3.70 12.98 -12.22
C PRO A 86 5.02 12.79 -11.44
N LEU A 87 5.57 13.86 -10.84
CA LEU A 87 6.84 13.83 -10.13
C LEU A 87 6.77 14.30 -8.65
N PHE A 88 5.74 15.04 -8.25
CA PHE A 88 5.83 15.81 -6.99
C PHE A 88 4.67 15.62 -6.02
N ALA A 89 3.49 15.24 -6.50
CA ALA A 89 2.30 15.19 -5.65
C ALA A 89 1.52 13.89 -5.88
N HIS A 90 1.53 13.04 -4.88
CA HIS A 90 0.77 11.79 -4.84
C HIS A 90 -0.14 11.80 -3.62
N SER A 91 -1.40 11.43 -3.81
CA SER A 91 -2.32 11.11 -2.72
C SER A 91 -2.61 9.63 -2.77
N ILE A 92 -2.50 8.97 -1.63
CA ILE A 92 -2.83 7.55 -1.48
C ILE A 92 -3.99 7.49 -0.49
N LYS A 93 -5.14 7.00 -0.95
CA LYS A 93 -6.32 6.76 -0.13
C LYS A 93 -6.50 5.26 0.01
N VAL A 94 -6.72 4.80 1.23
CA VAL A 94 -7.01 3.41 1.56
C VAL A 94 -8.41 3.39 2.17
N TYR A 95 -9.29 2.62 1.55
CA TYR A 95 -10.62 2.33 2.04
C TYR A 95 -10.60 0.91 2.59
N ALA A 96 -11.06 0.71 3.81
CA ALA A 96 -11.24 -0.62 4.38
C ALA A 96 -12.72 -0.81 4.75
N THR A 97 -13.30 -1.87 4.22
CA THR A 97 -14.66 -2.30 4.53
C THR A 97 -14.56 -3.63 5.27
N GLY A 98 -15.11 -3.72 6.48
CA GLY A 98 -15.23 -4.96 7.23
C GLY A 98 -16.68 -5.25 7.60
N TYR A 99 -16.95 -6.44 8.09
CA TYR A 99 -18.26 -6.85 8.59
C TYR A 99 -18.17 -7.07 10.10
N CYS A 100 -19.07 -6.46 10.88
CA CYS A 100 -19.19 -6.82 12.29
C CYS A 100 -19.92 -8.17 12.37
N VAL A 101 -19.28 -9.19 12.92
CA VAL A 101 -19.93 -10.42 13.36
C VAL A 101 -20.09 -10.38 14.88
N ALA A 102 -21.27 -10.81 15.35
CA ALA A 102 -21.50 -11.04 16.77
C ALA A 102 -20.48 -12.07 17.28
N PRO A 103 -20.05 -11.97 18.55
CA PRO A 103 -19.09 -12.91 19.10
C PRO A 103 -19.71 -14.29 19.11
N ALA A 104 -19.34 -15.13 18.13
CA ALA A 104 -19.55 -16.56 18.23
C ALA A 104 -18.80 -17.01 19.49
N ALA A 105 -19.49 -17.74 20.37
CA ALA A 105 -18.95 -18.32 21.58
C ALA A 105 -17.93 -19.42 21.26
N THR A 106 -16.76 -19.02 20.75
CA THR A 106 -15.57 -19.85 20.71
C THR A 106 -14.37 -18.94 20.94
N PRO A 107 -13.58 -19.17 22.00
CA PRO A 107 -12.35 -18.43 22.20
C PRO A 107 -11.46 -18.69 21.00
N VAL A 108 -11.02 -17.62 20.33
CA VAL A 108 -9.80 -17.67 19.53
C VAL A 108 -8.70 -17.97 20.53
N THR A 109 -8.38 -19.26 20.69
CA THR A 109 -7.13 -19.68 21.29
C THR A 109 -6.04 -19.13 20.38
N VAL A 110 -5.57 -17.91 20.69
CA VAL A 110 -4.24 -17.47 20.32
C VAL A 110 -3.32 -18.47 21.01
N ASN A 111 -2.99 -19.56 20.32
CA ASN A 111 -1.95 -20.45 20.76
C ASN A 111 -0.67 -19.61 20.73
N PRO A 112 -0.02 -19.32 21.86
CA PRO A 112 1.21 -18.51 21.89
C PRO A 112 2.41 -19.25 21.26
N THR A 113 2.20 -20.43 20.68
CA THR A 113 3.23 -21.28 20.10
C THR A 113 3.15 -21.25 18.57
N ALA A 114 3.19 -20.05 17.98
CA ALA A 114 3.85 -19.92 16.69
C ALA A 114 5.32 -19.61 17.02
N PRO A 115 6.29 -20.47 16.67
CA PRO A 115 7.68 -20.06 16.73
C PRO A 115 7.80 -18.77 15.93
N ALA A 116 8.56 -17.82 16.47
CA ALA A 116 8.88 -16.58 15.78
C ALA A 116 9.21 -16.91 14.31
N PRO A 117 8.71 -16.14 13.33
CA PRO A 117 9.24 -16.28 11.97
C PRO A 117 10.76 -16.25 12.11
N PRO A 118 11.49 -17.21 11.51
CA PRO A 118 12.94 -17.17 11.53
C PRO A 118 13.35 -15.76 11.08
N ALA A 119 14.29 -15.18 11.82
CA ALA A 119 14.85 -13.89 11.45
C ALA A 119 15.22 -13.97 9.96
N PRO A 120 14.98 -12.91 9.16
CA PRO A 120 15.53 -12.86 7.82
C PRO A 120 17.02 -13.16 7.95
N ASP A 121 17.47 -14.20 7.26
CA ASP A 121 18.88 -14.50 7.14
C ASP A 121 19.54 -13.19 6.68
N VAL A 122 20.33 -12.60 7.57
CA VAL A 122 21.26 -11.55 7.20
C VAL A 122 22.26 -12.28 6.33
N GLU A 123 22.05 -12.25 5.02
CA GLU A 123 23.09 -12.53 4.06
C GLU A 123 24.16 -11.48 4.32
N ASP A 124 25.16 -11.88 5.12
CA ASP A 124 26.44 -11.20 5.24
C ASP A 124 27.09 -11.26 3.85
N ASP A 125 26.82 -10.26 3.01
CA ASP A 125 27.64 -9.95 1.84
C ASP A 125 29.01 -9.48 2.36
N GLU A 126 29.84 -10.44 2.78
CA GLU A 126 31.26 -10.23 3.02
C GLU A 126 31.93 -9.83 1.70
N GLU A 127 32.42 -8.60 1.73
CA GLU A 127 33.40 -8.02 0.84
C GLU A 127 34.68 -8.88 0.83
N GLU A 128 34.90 -9.68 -0.22
CA GLU A 128 36.22 -10.22 -0.57
C GLU A 128 36.60 -9.70 -1.95
N GLY A 129 37.61 -8.84 -1.97
CA GLY A 129 38.18 -8.24 -3.17
C GLY A 129 38.91 -9.26 -4.05
N GLY A 130 38.75 -9.09 -5.36
CA GLY A 130 39.57 -9.74 -6.38
C GLY A 130 39.91 -8.74 -7.47
N LEU A 131 41.08 -8.10 -7.34
CA LEU A 131 41.77 -7.43 -8.43
C LEU A 131 42.34 -8.50 -9.36
N GLU A 132 41.82 -8.64 -10.56
CA GLU A 132 42.58 -9.14 -11.71
C GLU A 132 41.93 -8.66 -13.01
N GLY A 133 42.75 -8.45 -14.04
CA GLY A 133 42.35 -7.95 -15.35
C GLY A 133 41.27 -8.81 -16.00
N ASP A 134 40.66 -8.41 -17.11
CA ASP A 134 41.39 -8.27 -18.36
C ASP A 134 40.63 -7.38 -19.35
N THR A 135 41.43 -6.73 -20.17
CA THR A 135 41.05 -5.93 -21.32
C THR A 135 40.48 -6.83 -22.40
N PHE A 136 39.27 -6.56 -22.90
CA PHE A 136 38.91 -6.95 -24.27
C PHE A 136 38.01 -5.88 -24.91
N ILE A 137 38.50 -5.38 -26.04
CA ILE A 137 37.89 -4.43 -26.97
C ILE A 137 36.96 -5.21 -27.92
N GLU A 138 36.17 -4.48 -28.71
CA GLU A 138 35.45 -4.91 -29.93
C GLU A 138 34.01 -5.39 -29.67
N GLU A 139 32.99 -5.01 -30.43
CA GLU A 139 32.77 -4.00 -31.48
C GLU A 139 31.23 -3.96 -31.65
N GLU A 140 30.67 -2.80 -31.98
CA GLU A 140 29.29 -2.69 -32.47
C GLU A 140 29.11 -3.45 -33.79
N PRO A 141 27.87 -3.83 -34.12
CA PRO A 141 27.20 -3.05 -35.16
C PRO A 141 25.72 -2.72 -34.87
#